data_AF-A0A1Z8WTU3-F1
#
_entry.id   AF-A0A1Z8WTU3-F1
#
_cell.length_a   1.000
_cell.length_b   1.000
_cell.length_c   1.000
_cell.angle_alpha   90.00
_cell.angle_beta   90.00
_cell.angle_gamma   90.00
#
_symmetry.space_group_name_H-M   'P 1'
#
loop_
_entity.id
_entity.type
_entity.pdbx_description
1 polymer ?
#
loop_
_entity_poly.entity_id
_entity_poly.type
_entity_poly.pdbx_seq_one_letter_code
_entity_poly.pdbx_strand_id
1 'polypeptide(L)'
;MRLTEKKLRTLIRKQLMESAGVHRCLNGSMVPNDSVECYEDICLRIEDAVHQRDSLGSGTASRSYYNGVLADLRKKKRRLGKLHTE
;
A
#
# COMPACT_ATOMS: atom_id res chain seq x y z
N MET A 1 -19.60 -5.13 -30.21
CA MET A 1 -18.41 -4.60 -29.48
C MET A 1 -17.39 -5.73 -29.33
N ARG A 2 -16.17 -5.61 -29.89
CA ARG A 2 -15.09 -6.57 -29.59
C ARG A 2 -14.31 -6.07 -28.37
N LEU A 3 -14.18 -6.90 -27.34
CA LEU A 3 -13.33 -6.63 -26.18
C LEU A 3 -11.87 -6.66 -26.64
N THR A 4 -11.16 -5.55 -26.45
CA THR A 4 -9.72 -5.49 -26.72
C THR A 4 -8.96 -6.17 -25.57
N GLU A 5 -7.79 -6.74 -25.87
CA GLU A 5 -6.93 -7.40 -24.87
C GLU A 5 -6.62 -6.49 -23.67
N LYS A 6 -6.44 -5.18 -23.92
CA LYS A 6 -6.24 -4.17 -22.89
C LYS A 6 -7.44 -4.04 -21.94
N LYS A 7 -8.67 -4.04 -22.48
CA LYS A 7 -9.90 -4.02 -21.66
C LYS A 7 -10.06 -5.31 -20.87
N LEU A 8 -9.74 -6.46 -21.46
CA LEU A 8 -9.78 -7.76 -20.79
C LEU A 8 -8.80 -7.83 -19.60
N ARG A 9 -7.54 -7.41 -19.80
CA ARG A 9 -6.54 -7.33 -18.70
C ARG A 9 -6.99 -6.40 -17.58
N THR A 10 -7.66 -5.30 -17.92
CA THR A 10 -8.17 -4.34 -16.93
C THR A 10 -9.30 -4.95 -16.11
N LEU A 11 -10.24 -5.64 -16.75
CA LEU A 11 -11.33 -6.34 -16.07
C LEU A 11 -10.83 -7.49 -15.18
N ILE A 12 -9.90 -8.31 -15.66
CA ILE A 12 -9.31 -9.40 -14.87
C ILE A 12 -8.58 -8.84 -13.64
N ARG A 13 -7.79 -7.77 -13.80
CA ARG A 13 -7.15 -7.10 -12.66
C ARG A 13 -8.18 -6.56 -11.68
N LYS A 14 -9.25 -5.94 -12.17
CA LYS A 14 -10.34 -5.43 -11.32
C LYS A 14 -11.00 -6.55 -10.54
N GLN A 15 -11.33 -7.67 -11.18
CA GLN A 15 -11.93 -8.85 -10.52
C GLN A 15 -11.00 -9.45 -9.45
N LEU A 16 -9.71 -9.59 -9.76
CA LEU A 16 -8.72 -10.09 -8.80
C LEU A 16 -8.51 -9.13 -7.62
N MET A 17 -8.66 -7.83 -7.86
CA MET A 17 -8.67 -6.81 -6.80
C MET A 17 -9.99 -6.75 -6.03
N GLU A 18 -11.13 -7.09 -6.62
CA GLU A 18 -12.41 -7.21 -5.90
C GLU A 18 -12.44 -8.44 -4.97
N SER A 19 -11.65 -9.48 -5.27
CA SER A 19 -11.32 -10.56 -4.33
C SER A 19 -10.21 -10.20 -3.33
N ALA A 20 -9.78 -8.93 -3.25
CA ALA A 20 -8.63 -8.54 -2.44
C ALA A 20 -8.88 -8.80 -0.96
N GLY A 21 -7.90 -9.45 -0.33
CA GLY A 21 -7.94 -9.84 1.06
C GLY A 21 -8.12 -8.69 2.04
N VAL A 22 -8.12 -9.05 3.31
CA VAL A 22 -8.18 -8.11 4.42
C VAL A 22 -6.78 -7.59 4.76
N HIS A 23 -6.66 -6.29 5.01
CA HIS A 23 -5.48 -5.65 5.58
C HIS A 23 -5.53 -5.76 7.09
N ARG A 24 -4.43 -6.16 7.71
CA ARG A 24 -4.30 -6.16 9.18
C ARG A 24 -3.67 -4.85 9.64
N CYS A 25 -4.43 -4.02 10.32
CA CYS A 25 -3.97 -2.76 10.88
C CYS A 25 -3.02 -2.97 12.08
N LEU A 26 -2.29 -1.92 12.46
CA LEU A 26 -1.36 -1.92 13.60
C LEU A 26 -2.07 -2.20 14.94
N ASN A 27 -3.32 -1.78 15.08
CA ASN A 27 -4.17 -2.10 16.24
C ASN A 27 -4.72 -3.55 16.21
N GLY A 28 -4.37 -4.34 15.19
CA GLY A 28 -4.81 -5.72 15.03
C GLY A 28 -6.15 -5.90 14.34
N SER A 29 -6.87 -4.84 13.97
CA SER A 29 -8.13 -4.95 13.23
C SER A 29 -7.89 -5.45 11.80
N MET A 30 -8.91 -6.11 11.24
CA MET A 30 -8.92 -6.55 9.84
C MET A 30 -9.87 -5.64 9.07
N VAL A 31 -9.35 -4.90 8.09
CA VAL A 31 -10.13 -3.96 7.27
C VAL A 31 -10.04 -4.35 5.80
N PRO A 32 -10.98 -3.96 4.93
CA PRO A 32 -10.83 -4.18 3.50
C PRO A 32 -9.56 -3.50 2.97
N ASN A 33 -8.85 -4.18 2.07
CA ASN A 33 -7.57 -3.67 1.53
C ASN A 33 -7.68 -2.30 0.83
N ASP A 34 -8.89 -1.91 0.42
CA ASP A 34 -9.20 -0.71 -0.34
C ASP A 34 -10.08 0.26 0.46
N SER A 35 -10.06 0.16 1.79
CA SER A 35 -10.81 1.05 2.67
C SER A 35 -9.99 2.28 3.08
N VAL A 36 -10.68 3.31 3.57
CA VAL A 36 -10.04 4.53 4.10
C VAL A 36 -9.19 4.19 5.33
N GLU A 37 -9.66 3.27 6.17
CA GLU A 37 -8.92 2.79 7.35
C GLU A 37 -7.61 2.10 6.97
N CYS A 38 -7.60 1.35 5.85
CA CYS A 38 -6.35 0.80 5.30
C CYS A 38 -5.39 1.92 4.86
N TYR A 39 -5.92 2.97 4.21
CA TYR A 39 -5.12 4.12 3.80
C TYR A 39 -4.49 4.85 4.99
N GLU A 40 -5.27 5.07 6.06
CA GLU A 40 -4.80 5.70 7.30
C GLU A 40 -3.73 4.84 7.98
N ASP A 41 -3.93 3.53 8.10
CA ASP A 41 -2.93 2.62 8.67
C ASP A 41 -1.61 2.63 7.88
N ILE A 42 -1.70 2.68 6.54
CA ILE A 42 -0.50 2.82 5.70
C ILE A 42 0.20 4.16 5.91
N CYS A 43 -0.53 5.26 6.17
CA CYS A 43 0.09 6.54 6.48
C CYS A 43 0.86 6.49 7.82
N LEU A 44 0.25 5.91 8.86
CA LEU A 44 0.90 5.73 10.16
C LEU A 44 2.18 4.88 10.04
N ARG A 45 2.12 3.75 9.31
CA ARG A 45 3.31 2.92 9.06
C ARG A 45 4.44 3.65 8.34
N ILE A 46 4.11 4.59 7.45
CA ILE A 46 5.11 5.41 6.77
C ILE A 46 5.80 6.33 7.78
N GLU A 47 5.04 6.95 8.67
CA GLU A 47 5.58 7.83 9.72
C GLU A 47 6.54 7.06 10.62
N ASP A 48 6.11 5.88 11.11
CA ASP A 48 6.96 5.00 11.93
C ASP A 48 8.23 4.57 11.19
N ALA A 49 8.10 4.11 9.94
CA ALA A 49 9.24 3.66 9.15
C ALA A 49 10.21 4.80 8.81
N VAL A 50 9.71 6.03 8.61
CA VAL A 50 10.56 7.22 8.44
C VAL A 50 11.32 7.50 9.72
N HIS A 51 10.64 7.51 10.87
CA HIS A 51 11.28 7.76 12.16
C HIS A 51 12.39 6.72 12.44
N GLN A 52 12.10 5.43 12.25
CA GLN A 52 13.07 4.35 12.43
C GLN A 52 14.22 4.43 11.43
N ARG A 53 13.96 4.78 10.17
CA ARG A 53 15.03 4.98 9.19
C ARG A 53 15.95 6.12 9.61
N ASP A 54 15.38 7.23 10.05
CA ASP A 54 16.13 8.47 10.30
C ASP A 54 16.94 8.43 11.60
N SER A 55 16.58 7.58 12.55
CA SER A 55 17.41 7.27 13.72
C SER A 55 18.63 6.38 13.39
N LEU A 56 18.68 5.78 12.21
CA LEU A 56 19.77 4.89 11.79
C LEU A 56 20.83 5.61 10.96
N GLY A 57 22.09 5.29 11.26
CA GLY A 57 23.25 5.74 10.49
C GLY A 57 23.18 5.35 9.00
N SER A 58 23.80 6.19 8.16
CA SER A 58 23.92 5.95 6.72
C SER A 58 24.68 4.66 6.42
N GLY A 59 24.32 3.98 5.34
CA GLY A 59 25.01 2.76 4.88
C GLY A 59 24.72 1.51 5.69
N THR A 60 23.91 1.59 6.75
CA THR A 60 23.53 0.41 7.53
C THR A 60 22.51 -0.47 6.78
N ALA A 61 22.59 -1.78 7.00
CA ALA A 61 21.63 -2.74 6.46
C ALA A 61 20.19 -2.42 6.89
N SER A 62 20.01 -2.01 8.15
CA SER A 62 18.71 -1.59 8.69
C SER A 62 18.14 -0.37 7.95
N ARG A 63 18.96 0.62 7.61
CA ARG A 63 18.52 1.78 6.83
C ARG A 63 18.10 1.37 5.41
N SER A 64 18.85 0.45 4.78
CA SER A 64 18.48 -0.13 3.48
C SER A 64 17.15 -0.87 3.53
N TYR A 65 16.92 -1.66 4.59
CA TYR A 65 15.65 -2.34 4.84
C TYR A 65 14.48 -1.35 4.90
N TYR A 66 14.58 -0.30 5.73
CA TYR A 66 13.50 0.69 5.84
C TYR A 66 13.29 1.49 4.55
N ASN A 67 14.33 1.71 3.73
CA ASN A 67 14.15 2.29 2.40
C ASN A 67 13.27 1.41 1.50
N GLY A 68 13.47 0.09 1.54
CA GLY A 68 12.61 -0.87 0.83
C GLY A 68 11.17 -0.84 1.33
N VAL A 69 10.98 -0.91 2.66
CA VAL A 69 9.65 -0.82 3.31
C VAL A 69 8.93 0.46 2.89
N LEU A 70 9.60 1.61 2.95
CA LEU A 70 9.03 2.90 2.57
C LEU A 70 8.65 2.96 1.08
N ALA A 71 9.44 2.36 0.20
CA ALA A 71 9.12 2.30 -1.23
C ALA A 71 7.79 1.58 -1.48
N ASP A 72 7.57 0.43 -0.82
CA ASP A 72 6.35 -0.35 -0.93
C ASP A 72 5.15 0.35 -0.29
N LEU A 73 5.31 0.89 0.92
CA LEU A 73 4.25 1.63 1.61
C LEU A 73 3.80 2.86 0.80
N ARG A 74 4.74 3.63 0.23
CA ARG A 74 4.42 4.79 -0.62
C ARG A 74 3.69 4.36 -1.90
N LYS A 75 4.02 3.21 -2.47
CA LYS A 75 3.29 2.65 -3.62
C LYS A 75 1.86 2.29 -3.25
N LYS A 76 1.65 1.66 -2.08
CA LYS A 76 0.32 1.37 -1.54
C LYS A 76 -0.47 2.64 -1.26
N LYS A 77 0.12 3.63 -0.58
CA LYS A 77 -0.48 4.95 -0.33
C LYS A 77 -0.95 5.61 -1.62
N ARG A 78 -0.11 5.67 -2.66
CA ARG A 78 -0.50 6.25 -3.96
C ARG A 78 -1.65 5.50 -4.63
N ARG A 79 -1.72 4.17 -4.49
CA ARG A 79 -2.81 3.37 -5.05
C ARG A 79 -4.12 3.69 -4.34
N LEU A 80 -4.11 3.70 -3.01
CA LEU A 80 -5.27 3.96 -2.16
C LEU A 80 -5.74 5.41 -2.22
N GLY A 81 -4.82 6.38 -2.29
CA GLY A 81 -5.17 7.80 -2.44
C GLY A 81 -5.99 8.08 -3.71
N LYS A 82 -5.76 7.33 -4.80
CA LYS A 82 -6.59 7.44 -6.01
C LYS A 82 -8.02 6.93 -5.84
N LEU A 83 -8.29 6.12 -4.81
CA LEU A 83 -9.60 5.57 -4.51
C LEU A 83 -10.40 6.46 -3.55
N HIS A 84 -9.72 7.27 -2.74
CA HIS A 84 -10.32 8.02 -1.63
C HIS A 84 -10.12 9.54 -1.70
N THR A 85 -9.31 10.03 -2.63
CA THR A 85 -9.13 11.46 -2.87
C THR A 85 -9.81 11.81 -4.19
N GLU A 86 -10.95 12.48 -4.11
CA GLU A 86 -11.57 13.22 -5.24
C GLU A 86 -10.76 14.48 -5.55
#